data_AF-A0A1V4FI85-F1
#
_entry.id   AF-A0A1V4FI85-F1
#
_cell.length_a   1.000
_cell.length_b   1.000
_cell.length_c   1.000
_cell.angle_alpha   90.00
_cell.angle_beta   90.00
_cell.angle_gamma   90.00
#
_symmetry.space_group_name_H-M   'P 1'
#
loop_
_entity.id
_entity.type
_entity.pdbx_description
1 polymer ?
#
loop_
_entity_poly.entity_id
_entity_poly.type
_entity_poly.pdbx_seq_one_letter_code
_entity_poly.pdbx_strand_id
1 'polypeptide(L)'
;MQIEANLDVQVNAEKKYILSAAQSYDHNVNLRGRIIEKLVSGTTNDIKKIKESLETNKPLSLTTKDALADYQLSLDKYNVAIDIKSSVLEKESQPKGVYIDDMLQFLGQANTIFLIYLVGIQLENKNIVTKLVPIFDQNILKGSHIENAWSGRDTRGHIQFNGNSMHAIETDTDYHINIMPKDDFKEYIDMLIRQ
;
A
#
# COMPACT_ATOMS: atom_id res chain seq x y z
N MET A 1 -0.41 7.50 -16.65
CA MET A 1 0.78 7.33 -15.80
C MET A 1 1.29 5.91 -16.04
N GLN A 2 2.49 5.71 -16.60
CA GLN A 2 2.93 4.37 -17.05
C GLN A 2 3.06 3.35 -15.90
N ILE A 3 3.44 3.81 -14.71
CA ILE A 3 3.57 2.96 -13.52
C ILE A 3 2.20 2.40 -13.10
N GLU A 4 1.23 3.27 -12.88
CA GLU A 4 -0.13 2.90 -12.50
C GLU A 4 -0.72 1.91 -13.50
N ALA A 5 -0.64 2.22 -14.80
CA ALA A 5 -1.12 1.33 -15.85
C ALA A 5 -0.46 -0.08 -15.81
N ASN A 6 0.83 -0.17 -15.48
CA ASN A 6 1.51 -1.46 -15.35
C ASN A 6 1.00 -2.26 -14.14
N LEU A 7 0.79 -1.59 -13.00
CA LEU A 7 0.23 -2.22 -11.81
C LEU A 7 -1.24 -2.62 -12.03
N ASP A 8 -2.02 -1.80 -12.73
CA ASP A 8 -3.40 -2.09 -13.12
C ASP A 8 -3.49 -3.32 -14.02
N VAL A 9 -2.58 -3.46 -14.99
CA VAL A 9 -2.50 -4.66 -15.84
C VAL A 9 -2.28 -5.91 -14.99
N GLN A 10 -1.39 -5.84 -14.00
CA GLN A 10 -1.13 -6.96 -13.11
C GLN A 10 -2.32 -7.27 -12.19
N VAL A 11 -2.96 -6.25 -11.61
CA VAL A 11 -4.21 -6.41 -10.83
C VAL A 11 -5.30 -7.06 -11.68
N ASN A 12 -5.47 -6.63 -12.92
CA ASN A 12 -6.48 -7.19 -13.83
C ASN A 12 -6.17 -8.65 -14.20
N ALA A 13 -4.90 -8.98 -14.46
CA ALA A 13 -4.48 -10.35 -14.72
C ALA A 13 -4.74 -11.28 -13.53
N GLU A 14 -4.59 -10.75 -12.31
CA GLU A 14 -4.70 -11.52 -11.07
C GLU A 14 -6.03 -11.36 -10.33
N LYS A 15 -7.00 -10.65 -10.92
CA LYS A 15 -8.30 -10.30 -10.31
C LYS A 15 -9.01 -11.48 -9.64
N LYS A 16 -9.05 -12.64 -10.30
CA LYS A 16 -9.66 -13.87 -9.77
C LYS A 16 -9.01 -14.28 -8.43
N TYR A 17 -7.69 -14.24 -8.35
CA TYR A 17 -6.94 -14.68 -7.17
C TYR A 17 -6.93 -13.63 -6.07
N ILE A 18 -6.96 -12.34 -6.41
CA ILE A 18 -7.15 -11.25 -5.43
C ILE A 18 -8.52 -11.40 -4.74
N LEU A 19 -9.59 -11.60 -5.51
CA LEU A 19 -10.93 -11.85 -4.96
C LEU A 19 -10.97 -13.13 -4.11
N SER A 20 -10.35 -14.20 -4.57
CA SER A 20 -10.25 -15.46 -3.81
C SER A 20 -9.49 -15.25 -2.49
N ALA A 21 -8.37 -14.53 -2.51
CA ALA A 21 -7.61 -14.24 -1.30
C ALA A 21 -8.43 -13.39 -0.31
N ALA A 22 -9.16 -12.39 -0.81
CA ALA A 22 -10.02 -11.55 0.01
C ALA A 22 -11.14 -12.33 0.70
N GLN A 23 -11.69 -13.35 0.03
CA GLN A 23 -12.71 -14.24 0.60
C GLN A 23 -12.12 -15.29 1.55
N SER A 24 -11.06 -15.98 1.14
CA SER A 24 -10.48 -17.11 1.88
C SER A 24 -9.71 -16.71 3.14
N TYR A 25 -9.18 -15.48 3.19
CA TYR A 25 -8.37 -14.99 4.31
C TYR A 25 -9.02 -13.83 5.06
N ASP A 26 -10.35 -13.83 5.14
CA ASP A 26 -11.10 -12.77 5.80
C ASP A 26 -10.72 -12.58 7.28
N HIS A 27 -10.44 -13.67 7.98
CA HIS A 27 -10.04 -13.66 9.39
C HIS A 27 -8.53 -13.43 9.60
N ASN A 28 -7.73 -13.41 8.53
CA ASN A 28 -6.28 -13.21 8.62
C ASN A 28 -5.86 -12.08 7.67
N VAL A 29 -6.23 -10.86 8.06
CA VAL A 29 -6.02 -9.62 7.27
C VAL A 29 -4.55 -9.39 6.90
N ASN A 30 -3.62 -9.78 7.77
CA ASN A 30 -2.18 -9.65 7.53
C ASN A 30 -1.71 -10.60 6.43
N LEU A 31 -2.13 -11.88 6.47
CA LEU A 31 -1.79 -12.83 5.41
C LEU A 31 -2.48 -12.47 4.09
N ARG A 32 -3.74 -12.01 4.15
CA ARG A 32 -4.47 -11.51 2.98
C ARG A 32 -3.71 -10.38 2.28
N GLY A 33 -3.28 -9.36 3.04
CA GLY A 33 -2.51 -8.23 2.50
C GLY A 33 -1.27 -8.71 1.77
N ARG A 34 -0.46 -9.55 2.43
CA ARG A 34 0.77 -10.13 1.84
C ARG A 34 0.53 -10.94 0.58
N ILE A 35 -0.56 -11.70 0.53
CA ILE A 35 -0.93 -12.46 -0.67
C ILE A 35 -1.20 -11.49 -1.83
N ILE A 36 -1.98 -10.45 -1.57
CA ILE A 36 -2.38 -9.49 -2.60
C ILE A 36 -1.17 -8.65 -3.06
N GLU A 37 -0.35 -8.17 -2.13
CA GLU A 37 0.94 -7.53 -2.42
C GLU A 37 1.77 -8.38 -3.39
N LYS A 38 1.95 -9.68 -3.10
CA LYS A 38 2.71 -10.60 -3.95
C LYS A 38 2.02 -10.94 -5.27
N LEU A 39 0.69 -10.92 -5.36
CA LEU A 39 -0.01 -11.05 -6.64
C LEU A 39 0.24 -9.84 -7.55
N VAL A 40 0.44 -8.66 -6.97
CA VAL A 40 0.62 -7.40 -7.70
C VAL A 40 2.10 -7.09 -8.01
N SER A 41 3.03 -7.38 -7.11
CA SER A 41 4.46 -7.02 -7.27
C SER A 41 5.42 -8.20 -7.19
N GLY A 42 4.95 -9.39 -6.84
CA GLY A 42 5.78 -10.56 -6.64
C GLY A 42 6.38 -11.10 -7.94
N THR A 43 7.36 -11.99 -7.79
CA THR A 43 7.93 -12.69 -8.95
C THR A 43 6.92 -13.69 -9.54
N THR A 44 7.13 -14.12 -10.79
CA THR A 44 6.32 -15.18 -11.41
C THR A 44 6.23 -16.45 -10.54
N ASN A 45 7.31 -16.78 -9.82
CA ASN A 45 7.33 -17.92 -8.90
C ASN A 45 6.48 -17.69 -7.65
N ASP A 46 6.48 -16.48 -7.09
CA ASP A 46 5.63 -16.13 -5.94
C ASP A 46 4.15 -16.23 -6.33
N ILE A 47 3.80 -15.60 -7.46
CA ILE A 47 2.44 -15.62 -8.02
C ILE A 47 1.98 -17.07 -8.25
N LYS A 48 2.82 -17.91 -8.88
CA LYS A 48 2.49 -19.32 -9.15
C LYS A 48 2.19 -20.09 -7.86
N LYS A 49 3.05 -19.95 -6.83
CA LYS A 49 2.85 -20.62 -5.53
C LYS A 49 1.56 -20.19 -4.85
N ILE A 50 1.25 -18.90 -4.90
CA ILE A 50 0.00 -18.35 -4.34
C ILE A 50 -1.21 -18.94 -5.06
N LYS A 51 -1.20 -18.96 -6.40
CA LYS A 51 -2.28 -19.52 -7.21
C LYS A 51 -2.52 -20.99 -6.87
N GLU A 52 -1.47 -21.80 -6.85
CA GLU A 52 -1.55 -23.21 -6.50
C GLU A 52 -2.13 -23.42 -5.10
N SER A 53 -1.70 -22.61 -4.13
CA SER A 53 -2.20 -22.66 -2.76
C SER A 53 -3.70 -22.30 -2.67
N LEU A 54 -4.13 -21.23 -3.33
CA LEU A 54 -5.53 -20.80 -3.38
C LEU A 54 -6.43 -21.83 -4.08
N GLU A 55 -5.94 -22.47 -5.15
CA GLU A 55 -6.71 -23.48 -5.90
C GLU A 55 -6.82 -24.81 -5.17
N THR A 56 -5.81 -25.17 -4.38
CA THR A 56 -5.75 -26.46 -3.67
C THR A 56 -6.11 -26.36 -2.19
N ASN A 57 -6.44 -25.16 -1.70
CA ASN A 57 -6.63 -24.84 -0.28
C ASN A 57 -5.44 -25.31 0.59
N LYS A 58 -4.23 -25.32 0.04
CA LYS A 58 -3.02 -25.67 0.80
C LYS A 58 -2.61 -24.48 1.67
N PRO A 59 -2.12 -24.72 2.90
CA PRO A 59 -1.58 -23.65 3.74
C PRO A 59 -0.47 -22.89 3.02
N LEU A 60 -0.59 -21.56 2.99
CA LEU A 60 0.43 -20.67 2.47
C LEU A 60 1.20 -20.05 3.63
N SER A 61 2.52 -20.17 3.59
CA SER A 61 3.40 -19.38 4.45
C SER A 61 4.20 -18.43 3.56
N LEU A 62 3.92 -17.13 3.70
CA LEU A 62 4.69 -16.07 3.06
C LEU A 62 5.59 -15.45 4.13
N THR A 63 6.91 -15.53 3.89
CA THR A 63 7.88 -14.76 4.67
C THR A 63 7.83 -13.31 4.23
N THR A 64 7.73 -12.41 5.20
CA THR A 64 7.91 -10.98 4.98
C THR A 64 9.38 -10.72 4.70
N LYS A 65 9.67 -9.91 3.68
CA LYS A 65 10.91 -9.13 3.67
C LYS A 65 10.57 -7.82 4.35
N ASP A 66 11.33 -7.43 5.36
CA ASP A 66 11.23 -6.12 5.98
C ASP A 66 11.85 -5.08 5.04
N ALA A 67 11.13 -4.78 3.96
CA ALA A 67 11.48 -3.78 2.97
C ALA A 67 10.52 -2.60 3.07
N LEU A 68 11.01 -1.39 2.79
CA LEU A 68 10.21 -0.16 2.80
C LEU A 68 9.00 -0.22 1.85
N ALA A 69 9.13 -0.93 0.73
CA ALA A 69 8.17 -0.90 -0.37
C ALA A 69 8.13 -2.26 -1.09
N ASP A 70 6.97 -2.58 -1.65
CA ASP A 70 6.73 -3.80 -2.41
C ASP A 70 7.30 -3.77 -3.82
N TYR A 71 7.38 -2.57 -4.40
CA TYR A 71 7.88 -2.36 -5.74
C TYR A 71 8.81 -1.15 -5.77
N GLN A 72 9.99 -1.32 -6.36
CA GLN A 72 10.99 -0.27 -6.50
C GLN A 72 11.48 -0.22 -7.94
N LEU A 73 11.65 0.99 -8.47
CA LEU A 73 12.17 1.21 -9.81
C LEU A 73 12.92 2.54 -9.89
N SER A 74 13.91 2.59 -10.79
CA SER A 74 14.59 3.82 -11.15
C SER A 74 14.00 4.36 -12.46
N LEU A 75 13.52 5.60 -12.43
CA LEU A 75 12.98 6.32 -13.59
C LEU A 75 13.86 7.53 -13.88
N ASP A 76 14.70 7.42 -14.91
CA ASP A 76 15.68 8.45 -15.27
C ASP A 76 16.54 8.82 -14.04
N LYS A 77 16.36 10.02 -13.48
CA LYS A 77 17.06 10.51 -12.29
C LYS A 77 16.35 10.22 -10.95
N TYR A 78 15.15 9.64 -10.97
CA TYR A 78 14.33 9.42 -9.78
C TYR A 78 14.37 7.96 -9.30
N ASN A 79 14.46 7.79 -7.99
CA ASN A 79 14.25 6.50 -7.33
C ASN A 79 12.82 6.45 -6.79
N VAL A 80 12.01 5.54 -7.30
CA VAL A 80 10.61 5.41 -6.94
C VAL A 80 10.42 4.16 -6.10
N ALA A 81 9.79 4.33 -4.94
CA ALA A 81 9.34 3.25 -4.09
C ALA A 81 7.82 3.28 -3.99
N ILE A 82 7.19 2.11 -4.12
CA ILE A 82 5.74 1.95 -4.13
C ILE A 82 5.34 0.88 -3.12
N ASP A 83 4.57 1.30 -2.13
CA ASP A 83 3.99 0.45 -1.10
C ASP A 83 2.55 0.10 -1.48
N ILE A 84 2.19 -1.18 -1.47
CA ILE A 84 0.87 -1.66 -1.92
C ILE A 84 -0.01 -1.86 -0.69
N LYS A 85 -1.19 -1.22 -0.68
CA LYS A 85 -2.18 -1.41 0.40
C LYS A 85 -3.47 -1.93 -0.17
N SER A 86 -3.97 -3.03 0.39
CA SER A 86 -5.24 -3.62 -0.01
C SER A 86 -6.29 -3.52 1.10
N SER A 87 -7.51 -3.14 0.73
CA SER A 87 -8.66 -3.04 1.62
C SER A 87 -9.84 -3.82 1.03
N VAL A 88 -10.74 -4.32 1.89
CA VAL A 88 -12.05 -4.81 1.46
C VAL A 88 -13.03 -3.71 1.81
N LEU A 89 -13.63 -3.08 0.79
CA LEU A 89 -14.35 -1.81 0.96
C LEU A 89 -15.58 -1.94 1.85
N GLU A 90 -16.19 -3.13 1.89
CA GLU A 90 -17.35 -3.42 2.75
C GLU A 90 -16.98 -3.67 4.22
N LYS A 91 -15.69 -3.57 4.59
CA LYS A 91 -15.19 -3.82 5.95
C LYS A 91 -14.43 -2.62 6.49
N GLU A 92 -14.67 -2.29 7.76
CA GLU A 92 -13.81 -1.34 8.44
C GLU A 92 -12.40 -1.92 8.62
N SER A 93 -11.42 -1.11 8.28
CA SER A 93 -10.01 -1.46 8.45
C SER A 93 -9.20 -0.24 8.86
N GLN A 94 -8.05 -0.51 9.49
CA GLN A 94 -7.03 0.49 9.77
C GLN A 94 -5.74 -0.04 9.16
N PRO A 95 -5.49 0.22 7.86
CA PRO A 95 -4.30 -0.29 7.20
C PRO A 95 -3.05 0.38 7.78
N LYS A 96 -2.09 -0.44 8.22
CA LYS A 96 -0.76 0.05 8.58
C LYS A 96 -0.12 0.67 7.32
N GLY A 97 0.33 1.91 7.42
CA GLY A 97 1.01 2.63 6.34
C GLY A 97 2.47 2.25 6.27
N VAL A 98 3.34 3.17 6.70
CA VAL A 98 4.79 3.06 6.58
C VAL A 98 5.47 3.39 7.91
N TYR A 99 6.59 2.73 8.21
CA TYR A 99 7.46 3.12 9.32
C TYR A 99 8.11 4.48 9.03
N ILE A 100 8.03 5.40 9.99
CA ILE A 100 8.47 6.79 9.78
C ILE A 100 9.99 6.84 9.54
N ASP A 101 10.74 6.01 10.24
CA ASP A 101 12.19 5.93 10.11
C ASP A 101 12.64 5.49 8.70
N ASP A 102 12.05 4.40 8.20
CA ASP A 102 12.37 3.87 6.88
C ASP A 102 11.97 4.85 5.77
N MET A 103 10.79 5.47 5.91
CA MET A 103 10.30 6.47 4.98
C MET A 103 11.24 7.68 4.91
N LEU A 104 11.62 8.23 6.07
CA LEU A 104 12.49 9.41 6.11
C LEU A 104 13.92 9.10 5.66
N GLN A 105 14.42 7.89 5.93
CA GLN A 105 15.71 7.45 5.39
C GLN A 105 15.71 7.43 3.86
N PHE A 106 14.64 6.91 3.24
CA PHE A 106 14.49 6.92 1.79
C PHE A 106 14.32 8.34 1.24
N LEU A 107 13.44 9.15 1.83
CA LEU A 107 13.21 10.51 1.38
C LEU A 107 14.41 11.45 1.58
N GLY A 108 15.33 11.11 2.48
CA GLY A 108 16.61 11.83 2.65
C GLY A 108 17.60 11.60 1.51
N GLN A 109 17.37 10.62 0.63
CA GLN A 109 18.18 10.40 -0.57
C GLN A 109 17.77 11.36 -1.69
N ALA A 110 18.71 11.65 -2.59
CA ALA A 110 18.42 12.53 -3.72
C ALA A 110 17.40 11.91 -4.69
N ASN A 111 16.49 12.76 -5.19
CA ASN A 111 15.50 12.44 -6.22
C ASN A 111 14.62 11.21 -5.90
N THR A 112 14.13 11.09 -4.68
CA THR A 112 13.22 10.01 -4.30
C THR A 112 11.75 10.39 -4.46
N ILE A 113 10.92 9.41 -4.78
CA ILE A 113 9.45 9.53 -4.82
C ILE A 113 8.88 8.31 -4.10
N PHE A 114 8.06 8.56 -3.07
CA PHE A 114 7.36 7.51 -2.35
C PHE A 114 5.87 7.56 -2.67
N LEU A 115 5.37 6.46 -3.23
CA LEU A 115 3.99 6.29 -3.68
C LEU A 115 3.32 5.17 -2.89
N ILE A 116 2.00 5.28 -2.76
CA ILE A 116 1.13 4.23 -2.27
C ILE A 116 0.25 3.79 -3.43
N TYR A 117 0.18 2.49 -3.65
CA TYR A 117 -0.76 1.89 -4.57
C TYR A 117 -1.89 1.23 -3.78
N LEU A 118 -3.05 1.88 -3.81
CA LEU A 118 -4.26 1.42 -3.13
C LEU A 118 -5.00 0.42 -4.01
N VAL A 119 -5.44 -0.68 -3.40
CA VAL A 119 -6.21 -1.77 -4.03
C VAL A 119 -7.48 -2.00 -3.22
N GLY A 120 -8.55 -1.33 -3.62
CA GLY A 120 -9.87 -1.46 -3.01
C GLY A 120 -10.66 -2.62 -3.60
N ILE A 121 -11.07 -3.58 -2.77
CA ILE A 121 -11.75 -4.81 -3.20
C ILE A 121 -13.23 -4.71 -2.86
N GLN A 122 -14.09 -4.83 -3.88
CA GLN A 122 -15.54 -4.89 -3.75
C GLN A 122 -16.00 -6.33 -3.93
N LEU A 123 -16.22 -7.04 -2.83
CA LEU A 123 -16.60 -8.44 -2.85
C LEU A 123 -17.99 -8.66 -3.43
N GLU A 124 -18.95 -7.77 -3.14
CA GLU A 124 -20.34 -7.92 -3.59
C GLU A 124 -20.43 -7.88 -5.12
N ASN A 125 -19.75 -6.90 -5.72
CA ASN A 125 -19.76 -6.69 -7.17
C ASN A 125 -18.62 -7.42 -7.90
N LYS A 126 -17.78 -8.16 -7.17
CA LYS A 126 -16.57 -8.82 -7.69
C LYS A 126 -15.67 -7.86 -8.49
N ASN A 127 -15.52 -6.65 -7.96
CA ASN A 127 -14.77 -5.59 -8.60
C ASN A 127 -13.54 -5.20 -7.78
N ILE A 128 -12.56 -4.62 -8.45
CA ILE A 128 -11.35 -4.07 -7.83
C ILE A 128 -11.18 -2.66 -8.40
N VAL A 129 -10.99 -1.70 -7.51
CA VAL A 129 -10.62 -0.33 -7.83
C VAL A 129 -9.20 -0.07 -7.35
N THR A 130 -8.45 0.69 -8.11
CA THR A 130 -7.04 0.97 -7.84
C THR A 130 -6.76 2.46 -7.87
N LYS A 131 -5.77 2.90 -7.10
CA LYS A 131 -5.29 4.29 -7.13
C LYS A 131 -3.81 4.37 -6.82
N LEU A 132 -3.03 5.05 -7.65
CA LEU A 132 -1.64 5.39 -7.33
C LEU A 132 -1.55 6.84 -6.83
N VAL A 133 -1.14 7.02 -5.57
CA VAL A 133 -1.05 8.35 -4.94
C VAL A 133 0.31 8.57 -4.27
N PRO A 134 0.83 9.80 -4.26
CA PRO A 134 2.00 10.14 -3.43
C PRO A 134 1.69 10.09 -1.94
N ILE A 135 2.66 9.70 -1.11
CA ILE A 135 2.51 9.70 0.37
C ILE A 135 2.13 11.08 0.93
N PHE A 136 2.56 12.16 0.25
CA PHE A 136 2.31 13.55 0.63
C PHE A 136 1.07 14.17 -0.03
N ASP A 137 0.19 13.33 -0.60
CA ASP A 137 -1.14 13.77 -0.96
C ASP A 137 -1.91 14.17 0.31
N GLN A 138 -2.51 15.36 0.31
CA GLN A 138 -3.23 15.87 1.48
C GLN A 138 -4.38 14.96 1.93
N ASN A 139 -5.04 14.24 1.03
CA ASN A 139 -6.12 13.33 1.40
C ASN A 139 -5.57 12.10 2.12
N ILE A 140 -4.38 11.62 1.73
CA ILE A 140 -3.65 10.57 2.47
C ILE A 140 -3.27 11.08 3.86
N LEU A 141 -2.67 12.26 3.93
CA LEU A 141 -2.18 12.81 5.19
C LEU A 141 -3.29 13.12 6.19
N LYS A 142 -4.40 13.73 5.74
CA LYS A 142 -5.61 13.98 6.57
C LYS A 142 -6.26 12.68 7.07
N GLY A 143 -6.18 11.63 6.25
CA GLY A 143 -6.64 10.29 6.59
C GLY A 143 -5.63 9.46 7.38
N SER A 144 -4.60 10.07 7.97
CA SER A 144 -3.53 9.35 8.65
C SER A 144 -3.24 9.93 10.04
N HIS A 145 -2.70 9.09 10.91
CA HIS A 145 -2.14 9.50 12.20
C HIS A 145 -0.88 8.70 12.50
N ILE A 146 -0.09 9.18 13.45
CA ILE A 146 1.11 8.47 13.91
C ILE A 146 0.70 7.52 15.03
N GLU A 147 1.14 6.28 14.95
CA GLU A 147 0.94 5.27 15.98
C GLU A 147 2.29 4.73 16.45
N ASN A 148 2.52 4.81 17.77
CA ASN A 148 3.74 4.33 18.43
C ASN A 148 3.57 2.93 19.03
N ALA A 149 2.36 2.38 18.98
CA ALA A 149 2.14 1.00 19.39
C ALA A 149 2.87 0.07 18.40
N TRP A 150 3.59 -0.92 18.93
CA TRP A 150 4.27 -1.96 18.14
C TRP A 150 5.43 -1.49 17.24
N SER A 151 5.91 -0.25 17.39
CA SER A 151 7.02 0.27 16.59
C SER A 151 8.42 -0.13 17.12
N GLY A 152 8.49 -0.75 18.30
CA GLY A 152 9.76 -1.09 18.96
C GLY A 152 10.32 0.09 19.76
N ARG A 153 11.24 -0.18 20.69
CA ARG A 153 11.90 0.89 21.48
C ARG A 153 12.73 1.76 20.53
N ASP A 154 12.74 3.07 20.78
CA ASP A 154 13.54 4.08 20.08
C ASP A 154 13.21 4.31 18.60
N THR A 155 11.96 4.11 18.18
CA THR A 155 11.47 4.46 16.84
C THR A 155 10.42 5.56 16.89
N ARG A 156 10.24 6.28 15.78
CA ARG A 156 9.26 7.38 15.65
C ARG A 156 7.82 6.92 15.39
N GLY A 157 7.56 5.61 15.46
CA GLY A 157 6.25 5.03 15.14
C GLY A 157 6.07 4.68 13.67
N HIS A 158 4.82 4.36 13.31
CA HIS A 158 4.38 4.20 11.93
C HIS A 158 3.21 5.13 11.61
N ILE A 159 3.07 5.48 10.33
CA ILE A 159 1.86 6.12 9.82
C ILE A 159 0.78 5.06 9.75
N GLN A 160 -0.37 5.35 10.36
CA GLN A 160 -1.55 4.50 10.40
C GLN A 160 -2.67 5.17 9.61
N PHE A 161 -3.22 4.48 8.61
CA PHE A 161 -4.30 5.02 7.79
C PHE A 161 -5.67 4.75 8.41
N ASN A 162 -6.57 5.70 8.19
CA ASN A 162 -8.00 5.57 8.42
C ASN A 162 -8.65 4.89 7.20
N GLY A 163 -9.26 3.72 7.38
CA GLY A 163 -9.86 2.95 6.28
C GLY A 163 -10.91 3.73 5.48
N ASN A 164 -11.78 4.49 6.15
CA ASN A 164 -12.81 5.28 5.45
C ASN A 164 -12.20 6.36 4.55
N SER A 165 -11.09 6.97 5.00
CA SER A 165 -10.35 7.94 4.19
C SER A 165 -9.70 7.29 2.97
N MET A 166 -9.13 6.09 3.13
CA MET A 166 -8.57 5.33 1.99
C MET A 166 -9.66 4.91 1.01
N HIS A 167 -10.80 4.42 1.51
CA HIS A 167 -11.94 4.02 0.67
C HIS A 167 -12.46 5.20 -0.16
N ALA A 168 -12.49 6.42 0.41
CA ALA A 168 -12.88 7.62 -0.33
C ALA A 168 -11.92 7.90 -1.51
N ILE A 169 -10.61 7.72 -1.32
CA ILE A 169 -9.61 7.89 -2.38
C ILE A 169 -9.75 6.78 -3.44
N GLU A 170 -9.91 5.54 -3.00
CA GLU A 170 -10.02 4.35 -3.88
C GLU A 170 -11.25 4.41 -4.80
N THR A 171 -12.36 4.96 -4.31
CA THR A 171 -13.64 4.99 -5.03
C THR A 171 -13.90 6.27 -5.82
N ASP A 172 -13.07 7.29 -5.67
CA ASP A 172 -13.19 8.54 -6.41
C ASP A 172 -12.69 8.37 -7.86
N THR A 173 -13.62 8.41 -8.81
CA THR A 173 -13.33 8.26 -10.24
C THR A 173 -12.65 9.49 -10.84
N ASP A 174 -12.86 10.67 -10.23
CA ASP A 174 -12.32 11.95 -10.68
C ASP A 174 -11.23 12.45 -9.71
N TYR A 175 -10.58 11.52 -9.02
CA TYR A 175 -9.56 11.83 -8.03
C TYR A 175 -8.43 12.64 -8.62
N HIS A 176 -8.18 13.80 -8.01
CA HIS A 176 -7.06 14.66 -8.35
C HIS A 176 -6.05 14.67 -7.22
N ILE A 177 -4.80 14.32 -7.56
CA ILE A 177 -3.68 14.38 -6.62
C ILE A 177 -3.56 15.80 -6.10
N ASN A 178 -3.61 15.93 -4.77
CA ASN A 178 -3.52 17.21 -4.08
C ASN A 178 -2.22 17.25 -3.27
N ILE A 179 -1.14 17.68 -3.91
CA ILE A 179 0.18 17.76 -3.26
C ILE A 179 0.17 18.84 -2.19
N MET A 180 0.68 18.50 -1.01
CA MET A 180 0.91 19.44 0.08
C MET A 180 1.77 20.64 -0.36
N PRO A 181 1.35 21.90 -0.07
CA PRO A 181 2.17 23.08 -0.27
C PRO A 181 3.52 22.98 0.44
N LYS A 182 4.53 23.66 -0.10
CA LYS A 182 5.92 23.56 0.40
C LYS A 182 6.06 23.92 1.89
N ASP A 183 5.35 24.94 2.35
CA ASP A 183 5.45 25.40 3.74
C ASP A 183 4.81 24.37 4.70
N ASP A 184 3.61 23.90 4.37
CA ASP A 184 2.93 22.81 5.08
C ASP A 184 3.78 21.52 5.10
N PHE A 185 4.47 21.22 3.99
CA PHE A 185 5.36 20.07 3.88
C PHE A 185 6.53 20.17 4.87
N LYS A 186 7.14 21.35 5.00
CA LYS A 186 8.23 21.56 5.95
C LYS A 186 7.75 21.35 7.38
N GLU A 187 6.59 21.91 7.74
CA GLU A 187 6.00 21.73 9.07
C GLU A 187 5.68 20.26 9.35
N TYR A 188 5.15 19.54 8.37
CA TYR A 188 4.86 18.11 8.48
C TYR A 188 6.13 17.28 8.69
N ILE A 189 7.18 17.53 7.91
CA ILE A 189 8.47 16.85 8.09
C ILE A 189 9.09 17.18 9.46
N ASP A 190 9.05 18.43 9.90
CA ASP A 190 9.55 18.84 11.21
C ASP A 190 8.76 18.13 12.35
N MET A 191 7.45 17.98 12.20
CA MET A 191 6.60 17.20 13.12
C MET A 191 7.03 15.74 13.17
N LEU A 192 7.29 15.10 12.02
CA LEU A 192 7.75 13.70 11.97
C LEU A 192 9.14 13.51 12.58
N ILE A 193 10.04 14.49 12.43
CA ILE A 193 11.41 14.42 12.97
C ILE A 193 11.42 14.57 14.49
N ARG A 194 10.46 15.29 15.07
CA ARG A 194 10.40 15.61 16.51
C ARG A 194 9.67 14.58 17.38
N GLN A 195 9.13 13.50 16.79
CA GLN A 195 8.51 12.40 17.54
C GLN A 195 9.52 11.68 18.44
#